data_AF-A0AAV0S720-F1
#
_entry.id   AF-A0AAV0S720-F1
#
_cell.length_a   1.000
_cell.length_b   1.000
_cell.length_c   1.000
_cell.angle_alpha   90.00
_cell.angle_beta   90.00
_cell.angle_gamma   90.00
#
_symmetry.space_group_name_H-M   'P 1'
#
loop_
_entity.id
_entity.type
_entity.pdbx_description
1 polymer ?
#
loop_
_entity_poly.entity_id
_entity_poly.type
_entity_poly.pdbx_seq_one_letter_code
_entity_poly.pdbx_strand_id
1 'polypeptide(L)'
;MYASDGRWKDVAALRSLMKTNNVKKFAAYSWVDINNEVHKFVANDRIHVDSIAIYKELDDLIKKVQEVGYKPSTNLVLHDVGEQEKLESISYHSEKLALAFMLMKRPHESMPVRILKNLRVCGDCHAFMKFSSKVTGRTIVLRDSNRFHHFVGGKCSCNDHW
;
A
#
# COMPACT_ATOMS: atom_id res chain seq x y z
N MET A 1 -19.91 -6.64 0.10
CA MET A 1 -21.25 -7.14 0.42
C MET A 1 -21.31 -7.56 1.88
N TYR A 2 -21.07 -8.81 2.30
CA TYR A 2 -21.23 -9.15 3.74
C TYR A 2 -20.39 -8.32 4.73
N ALA A 3 -19.11 -8.10 4.43
CA ALA A 3 -18.24 -7.34 5.31
C ALA A 3 -18.47 -5.83 5.25
N SER A 4 -18.91 -5.29 4.10
CA SER A 4 -19.27 -3.86 3.96
C SER A 4 -20.59 -3.53 4.66
N ASP A 5 -21.47 -4.51 4.83
CA ASP A 5 -22.80 -4.33 5.40
C ASP A 5 -22.83 -4.70 6.90
N GLY A 6 -21.65 -4.84 7.54
CA GLY A 6 -21.52 -5.18 8.97
C GLY A 6 -22.00 -6.60 9.34
N ARG A 7 -22.22 -7.48 8.35
CA ARG A 7 -22.75 -8.82 8.55
C ARG A 7 -21.65 -9.81 8.98
N TRP A 8 -21.09 -9.58 10.18
CA TRP A 8 -19.93 -10.32 10.69
C TRP A 8 -20.14 -11.84 10.84
N LYS A 9 -21.36 -12.26 11.18
CA LYS A 9 -21.72 -13.68 11.25
C LYS A 9 -21.59 -14.37 9.89
N ASP A 10 -22.02 -13.70 8.82
CA ASP A 10 -21.91 -14.23 7.46
C ASP A 10 -20.47 -14.21 6.96
N VAL A 11 -19.69 -13.20 7.34
CA VAL A 11 -18.23 -13.17 7.10
C VAL A 11 -17.54 -14.35 7.79
N ALA A 12 -17.90 -14.65 9.03
CA ALA A 12 -17.35 -15.78 9.77
C ALA A 12 -17.73 -17.13 9.11
N ALA A 13 -18.99 -17.29 8.72
CA ALA A 13 -19.46 -18.48 8.00
C ALA A 13 -18.71 -18.68 6.67
N LEU A 14 -18.52 -17.60 5.90
CA LEU A 14 -17.76 -17.63 4.65
C LEU A 14 -16.29 -17.99 4.88
N ARG A 15 -15.65 -17.40 5.90
CA ARG A 15 -14.25 -17.72 6.26
C ARG A 15 -14.09 -19.18 6.65
N SER A 16 -15.03 -19.74 7.42
CA SER A 16 -15.05 -21.15 7.77
C SER A 16 -15.18 -22.04 6.52
N LEU A 17 -16.10 -21.70 5.60
CA LEU A 17 -16.27 -22.42 4.34
C LEU A 17 -15.00 -22.39 3.48
N MET A 18 -14.34 -21.24 3.37
CA MET A 18 -13.06 -21.11 2.64
C MET A 18 -11.96 -21.99 3.25
N LYS A 19 -11.91 -22.09 4.58
CA LYS A 19 -10.96 -22.94 5.30
C LYS A 19 -11.22 -24.42 5.03
N THR A 20 -12.48 -24.86 5.11
CA THR A 20 -12.88 -26.24 4.78
C THR A 20 -12.55 -26.62 3.34
N ASN A 21 -12.64 -25.66 2.42
CA ASN A 21 -12.34 -25.86 1.00
C ASN A 21 -10.86 -25.65 0.63
N ASN A 22 -9.94 -25.58 1.61
CA ASN A 22 -8.50 -25.36 1.39
C ASN A 22 -8.17 -24.16 0.50
N VAL A 23 -8.99 -23.10 0.54
CA VAL A 23 -8.72 -21.87 -0.23
C VAL A 23 -7.47 -21.19 0.34
N LYS A 24 -6.35 -21.25 -0.38
CA LYS A 24 -5.11 -20.57 0.01
C LYS A 24 -5.26 -19.06 -0.17
N LYS A 25 -5.16 -18.32 0.92
CA LYS A 25 -5.10 -16.85 0.89
C LYS A 25 -3.69 -16.44 0.49
N PHE A 26 -3.50 -16.00 -0.75
CA PHE A 26 -2.22 -15.40 -1.16
C PHE A 26 -2.03 -14.08 -0.42
N ALA A 27 -0.89 -13.91 0.25
CA ALA A 27 -0.55 -12.64 0.87
C ALA A 27 -0.42 -11.55 -0.21
N ALA A 28 -0.95 -10.36 0.07
CA ALA A 28 -0.69 -9.19 -0.74
C ALA A 28 0.78 -8.80 -0.56
N TYR A 29 1.49 -8.58 -1.66
CA TYR A 29 2.86 -8.10 -1.62
C TYR A 29 3.14 -7.13 -2.75
N SER A 30 4.14 -6.29 -2.52
CA SER A 30 4.71 -5.40 -3.52
C SER A 30 6.21 -5.64 -3.63
N TRP A 31 6.80 -5.32 -4.77
CA TRP A 31 8.24 -5.44 -4.96
C TRP A 31 8.78 -4.35 -5.87
N VAL A 32 10.08 -4.12 -5.73
CA VAL A 32 10.86 -3.17 -6.52
C VAL A 32 12.15 -3.83 -6.97
N ASP A 33 12.73 -3.31 -8.04
CA ASP A 33 14.05 -3.71 -8.52
C ASP A 33 15.01 -2.54 -8.29
N ILE A 34 16.09 -2.80 -7.58
CA ILE A 34 17.21 -1.87 -7.42
C ILE A 34 18.51 -2.62 -7.65
N ASN A 35 19.34 -2.12 -8.58
CA ASN A 35 20.66 -2.70 -8.89
C ASN A 35 20.61 -4.21 -9.21
N ASN A 36 19.56 -4.65 -9.92
CA ASN A 36 19.27 -6.05 -10.28
C ASN A 36 18.94 -6.95 -9.08
N GLU A 37 18.58 -6.37 -7.94
CA GLU A 37 18.08 -7.07 -6.76
C GLU A 37 16.59 -6.78 -6.57
N VAL A 38 15.80 -7.85 -6.39
CA VAL A 38 14.36 -7.76 -6.14
C VAL A 38 14.10 -7.69 -4.64
N HIS A 39 13.59 -6.55 -4.18
CA HIS A 39 13.14 -6.38 -2.79
C HIS A 39 11.63 -6.54 -2.70
N LYS A 40 11.19 -7.50 -1.89
CA LYS A 40 9.78 -7.84 -1.70
C LYS A 40 9.30 -7.36 -0.32
N PHE A 41 8.10 -6.80 -0.30
CA PHE A 41 7.45 -6.26 0.89
C PHE A 41 6.07 -6.89 1.08
N VAL A 42 5.80 -7.33 2.29
CA VAL A 42 4.49 -7.75 2.76
C VAL A 42 4.01 -6.75 3.81
N ALA A 43 2.70 -6.52 3.90
CA ALA A 43 2.17 -5.59 4.89
C ALA A 43 2.57 -6.03 6.31
N ASN A 44 2.99 -5.07 7.15
CA ASN A 44 3.48 -5.29 8.52
C ASN A 44 4.73 -6.19 8.65
N ASP A 45 5.40 -6.52 7.55
CA ASP A 45 6.60 -7.36 7.59
C ASP A 45 7.84 -6.55 8.06
N ARG A 46 8.54 -7.10 9.04
CA ARG A 46 9.77 -6.51 9.63
C ARG A 46 11.01 -7.37 9.40
N ILE A 47 10.93 -8.42 8.59
CA ILE A 47 12.03 -9.36 8.33
C ILE A 47 13.14 -8.70 7.48
N HIS A 48 12.83 -7.66 6.70
CA HIS A 48 13.82 -6.96 5.88
C HIS A 48 14.92 -6.34 6.75
N VAL A 49 16.19 -6.45 6.31
CA VAL A 49 17.37 -5.95 7.06
C VAL A 49 17.26 -4.44 7.36
N ASP A 50 16.73 -3.67 6.41
CA ASP A 50 16.51 -2.23 6.57
C ASP A 50 15.14 -1.87 7.19
N SER A 51 14.40 -2.82 7.79
CA SER A 51 13.01 -2.59 8.21
C SER A 51 12.84 -1.36 9.11
N ILE A 52 13.70 -1.17 10.10
CA ILE A 52 13.65 0.00 11.00
C ILE A 52 13.74 1.32 10.21
N ALA A 53 14.66 1.40 9.25
CA ALA A 53 14.87 2.60 8.44
C ALA A 53 13.71 2.84 7.46
N ILE A 54 13.18 1.77 6.84
CA ILE A 54 12.03 1.84 5.92
C ILE A 54 10.79 2.35 6.65
N TYR A 55 10.52 1.84 7.86
CA TYR A 55 9.37 2.27 8.64
C TYR A 55 9.49 3.73 9.07
N LYS A 56 10.69 4.16 9.48
CA LYS A 56 10.94 5.57 9.81
C LYS A 56 10.70 6.49 8.61
N GLU A 57 11.26 6.14 7.44
CA GLU A 57 11.04 6.90 6.20
C GLU A 57 9.55 6.96 5.83
N LEU A 58 8.84 5.84 6.00
CA LEU A 58 7.40 5.77 5.74
C LEU A 58 6.61 6.65 6.72
N ASP A 59 6.89 6.61 8.02
CA ASP A 59 6.22 7.43 9.01
C ASP A 59 6.43 8.93 8.73
N ASP A 60 7.65 9.32 8.34
CA ASP A 60 7.96 10.70 7.98
C ASP A 60 7.29 11.12 6.67
N LEU A 61 7.20 10.22 5.68
CA LEU A 61 6.44 10.46 4.45
C LEU A 61 4.94 10.60 4.73
N ILE A 62 4.36 9.76 5.60
CA ILE A 62 2.96 9.83 6.02
C ILE A 62 2.64 11.19 6.61
N LYS A 63 3.47 11.70 7.53
CA LYS A 63 3.30 13.05 8.11
C LYS A 63 3.28 14.12 7.02
N LYS A 64 4.27 14.11 6.12
CA LYS A 64 4.36 15.10 5.02
C LYS A 64 3.15 15.06 4.09
N VAL A 65 2.66 13.87 3.73
CA VAL A 65 1.48 13.77 2.87
C VAL A 65 0.19 14.19 3.59
N GLN A 66 0.09 13.96 4.91
CA GLN A 66 -1.03 14.41 5.72
C GLN A 66 -1.10 15.94 5.79
N GLU A 67 0.04 16.62 5.91
CA GLU A 67 0.14 18.09 5.90
C GLU A 67 -0.44 18.71 4.62
N VAL A 68 -0.37 18.01 3.48
CA VAL A 68 -0.90 18.47 2.20
C VAL A 68 -2.27 17.89 1.85
N GLY A 69 -2.92 17.18 2.79
CA GLY A 69 -4.32 16.78 2.71
C GLY A 69 -4.60 15.28 2.51
N TYR A 70 -3.60 14.40 2.55
CA TYR A 70 -3.84 12.95 2.59
C TYR A 70 -4.54 12.58 3.91
N LYS A 71 -5.65 11.85 3.80
CA LYS A 71 -6.37 11.29 4.95
C LYS A 71 -6.47 9.77 4.80
N PRO A 72 -5.85 8.99 5.70
CA PRO A 72 -5.98 7.54 5.68
C PRO A 72 -7.45 7.11 5.76
N SER A 73 -7.87 6.19 4.90
CA SER A 73 -9.28 5.73 4.88
C SER A 73 -9.45 4.39 5.62
N THR A 74 -9.86 4.45 6.89
CA THR A 74 -10.13 3.25 7.71
C THR A 74 -11.39 2.49 7.31
N ASN A 75 -12.30 3.14 6.56
CA ASN A 75 -13.53 2.54 6.00
C ASN A 75 -13.26 1.31 5.11
N LEU A 76 -12.02 1.15 4.65
CA LEU A 76 -11.58 0.02 3.82
C LEU A 76 -11.15 -1.20 4.65
N VAL A 77 -10.96 -1.06 5.97
CA VAL A 77 -10.60 -2.15 6.87
C VAL A 77 -11.88 -2.79 7.41
N LEU A 78 -12.30 -3.86 6.74
CA LEU A 78 -13.48 -4.65 7.12
C LEU A 78 -13.14 -5.67 8.22
N HIS A 79 -12.43 -5.23 9.26
CA HIS A 79 -12.17 -6.01 10.46
C HIS A 79 -12.80 -5.29 11.66
N ASP A 80 -13.41 -6.07 12.56
CA ASP A 80 -13.99 -5.58 13.81
C ASP A 80 -12.89 -5.35 14.85
N VAL A 81 -12.09 -4.32 14.61
CA VAL A 81 -10.96 -3.88 15.44
C VAL A 81 -11.07 -2.38 15.72
N GLY A 82 -10.35 -1.88 16.73
CA GLY A 82 -10.37 -0.46 17.07
C GLY A 82 -9.85 0.43 15.93
N GLU A 83 -10.31 1.69 15.87
CA GLU A 83 -9.92 2.64 14.81
C GLU A 83 -8.40 2.84 14.72
N GLN A 84 -7.69 2.83 15.86
CA GLN A 84 -6.23 2.91 15.89
C GLN A 84 -5.57 1.72 15.18
N GLU A 85 -6.07 0.51 15.42
CA GLU A 85 -5.56 -0.71 14.77
C GLU A 85 -5.86 -0.72 13.28
N LYS A 86 -7.02 -0.19 12.86
CA LYS A 86 -7.34 0.00 11.44
C LYS A 86 -6.36 0.98 10.78
N LEU A 87 -6.06 2.10 11.44
CA LEU A 87 -5.11 3.09 10.95
C LEU A 87 -3.71 2.50 10.78
N GLU A 88 -3.22 1.76 11.78
CA GLU A 88 -1.93 1.07 11.70
C GLU A 88 -1.91 0.05 10.55
N SER A 89 -2.99 -0.73 10.41
CA SER A 89 -3.11 -1.75 9.35
C SER A 89 -2.96 -1.15 7.94
N ILE A 90 -3.58 0.01 7.66
CA ILE A 90 -3.50 0.66 6.34
C ILE A 90 -2.22 1.48 6.16
N SER A 91 -1.60 1.93 7.24
CA SER A 91 -0.37 2.74 7.20
C SER A 91 0.80 1.96 6.65
N TYR A 92 0.86 0.64 6.92
CA TYR A 92 1.99 -0.23 6.59
C TYR A 92 1.70 -1.23 5.48
N HIS A 93 0.86 -0.85 4.51
CA HIS A 93 0.65 -1.63 3.29
C HIS A 93 1.94 -1.78 2.47
N SER A 94 2.05 -2.91 1.78
CA SER A 94 3.24 -3.28 1.00
C SER A 94 3.69 -2.23 -0.02
N GLU A 95 2.74 -1.53 -0.65
CA GLU A 95 3.01 -0.49 -1.64
C GLU A 95 3.72 0.70 -1.02
N LYS A 96 3.31 1.08 0.19
CA LYS A 96 3.85 2.23 0.92
C LYS A 96 5.26 1.92 1.42
N LEU A 97 5.48 0.70 1.93
CA LEU A 97 6.79 0.19 2.29
C LEU A 97 7.75 0.19 1.10
N ALA A 98 7.29 -0.30 -0.06
CA ALA A 98 8.07 -0.31 -1.29
C ALA A 98 8.46 1.10 -1.75
N LEU A 99 7.55 2.07 -1.67
CA LEU A 99 7.85 3.47 -1.99
C LEU A 99 8.88 4.05 -1.01
N ALA A 100 8.67 3.88 0.29
CA ALA A 100 9.57 4.39 1.32
C ALA A 100 10.99 3.83 1.14
N PHE A 101 11.12 2.53 0.89
CA PHE A 101 12.40 1.90 0.59
C PHE A 101 13.08 2.53 -0.64
N MET A 102 12.34 2.76 -1.72
CA MET A 102 12.91 3.36 -2.94
C MET A 102 13.36 4.81 -2.74
N LEU A 103 12.58 5.61 -2.00
CA LEU A 103 12.96 6.99 -1.68
C LEU A 103 14.19 7.02 -0.76
N MET A 104 14.26 6.12 0.21
CA MET A 104 15.39 5.96 1.12
C MET A 104 16.67 5.56 0.37
N LYS A 105 16.60 4.57 -0.54
CA LYS A 105 17.79 4.10 -1.29
C LYS A 105 18.21 5.05 -2.40
N ARG A 106 17.29 5.86 -2.94
CA ARG A 106 17.53 6.76 -4.08
C ARG A 106 16.97 8.17 -3.84
N PRO A 107 17.47 8.91 -2.84
CA PRO A 107 16.89 10.19 -2.42
C PRO A 107 17.06 11.31 -3.47
N HIS A 108 18.14 11.30 -4.26
CA HIS A 108 18.50 12.38 -5.17
C HIS A 108 18.32 12.07 -6.66
N GLU A 109 17.83 10.88 -7.00
CA GLU A 109 17.60 10.55 -8.41
C GLU A 109 16.39 11.34 -8.97
N SER A 110 16.33 11.51 -10.29
CA SER A 110 15.15 12.02 -11.00
C SER A 110 14.30 10.87 -11.59
N MET A 111 14.87 9.67 -11.65
CA MET A 111 14.28 8.47 -12.26
C MET A 111 12.95 8.07 -11.60
N PRO A 112 11.92 7.66 -12.36
CA PRO A 112 10.66 7.21 -11.78
C PRO A 112 10.83 6.03 -10.80
N VAL A 113 10.11 6.08 -9.69
CA VAL A 113 10.01 4.93 -8.77
C VAL A 113 9.05 3.91 -9.37
N ARG A 114 9.52 2.68 -9.61
CA ARG A 114 8.70 1.60 -10.19
C ARG A 114 8.38 0.56 -9.13
N ILE A 115 7.09 0.33 -8.90
CA ILE A 115 6.57 -0.62 -7.90
C ILE A 115 5.64 -1.59 -8.62
N LEU A 116 5.78 -2.88 -8.29
CA LEU A 116 4.93 -3.94 -8.78
C LEU A 116 4.13 -4.53 -7.63
N LYS A 117 2.86 -4.88 -7.87
CA LYS A 117 1.95 -5.47 -6.88
C LYS A 117 1.22 -6.67 -7.48
N ASN A 118 1.03 -7.73 -6.70
CA ASN A 118 0.35 -8.95 -7.15
C ASN A 118 -1.17 -8.86 -7.15
N LEU A 119 -1.75 -7.92 -6.38
CA LEU A 119 -3.18 -7.65 -6.30
C LEU A 119 -3.48 -6.23 -6.77
N ARG A 120 -4.76 -5.92 -7.04
CA ARG A 120 -5.25 -4.56 -7.29
C ARG A 120 -4.84 -3.62 -6.15
N VAL A 121 -4.44 -2.39 -6.49
CA VAL A 121 -4.15 -1.36 -5.48
C VAL A 121 -5.43 -0.97 -4.73
N CYS A 122 -5.33 -0.76 -3.41
CA CYS A 122 -6.48 -0.25 -2.66
C CYS A 122 -6.60 1.28 -2.82
N GLY A 123 -7.80 1.82 -2.56
CA GLY A 123 -8.05 3.26 -2.70
C GLY A 123 -7.18 4.14 -1.80
N ASP A 124 -6.87 3.65 -0.58
CA ASP A 124 -5.97 4.35 0.34
C ASP A 124 -4.52 4.42 -0.18
N CYS A 125 -3.97 3.30 -0.66
CA CYS A 125 -2.65 3.29 -1.29
C CYS A 125 -2.62 4.14 -2.56
N HIS A 126 -3.69 4.10 -3.38
CA HIS A 126 -3.80 4.93 -4.56
C HIS A 126 -3.77 6.44 -4.21
N ALA A 127 -4.55 6.85 -3.20
CA ALA A 127 -4.54 8.21 -2.69
C ALA A 127 -3.15 8.59 -2.13
N PHE A 128 -2.56 7.73 -1.31
CA PHE A 128 -1.21 7.94 -0.76
C PHE A 128 -0.19 8.20 -1.87
N MET A 129 -0.15 7.36 -2.90
CA MET A 129 0.77 7.51 -4.04
C MET A 129 0.58 8.84 -4.78
N LYS A 130 -0.67 9.31 -4.96
CA LYS A 130 -0.95 10.65 -5.50
C LYS A 130 -0.25 11.71 -4.64
N PHE A 131 -0.55 11.75 -3.34
CA PHE A 131 0.04 12.78 -2.46
C PHE A 131 1.56 12.65 -2.35
N SER A 132 2.12 11.45 -2.30
CA SER A 132 3.56 11.23 -2.30
C SER A 132 4.21 11.78 -3.58
N SER A 133 3.61 11.59 -4.76
CA SER A 133 4.14 12.17 -6.01
C SER A 133 4.16 13.70 -6.00
N LYS A 134 3.20 14.33 -5.30
CA LYS A 134 3.13 15.78 -5.13
C LYS A 134 4.20 16.29 -4.15
N VAL A 135 4.32 15.66 -2.99
CA VAL A 135 5.25 16.07 -1.92
C VAL A 135 6.70 15.86 -2.33
N THR A 136 6.99 14.72 -2.97
CA THR A 136 8.37 14.34 -3.33
C THR A 136 8.80 14.90 -4.68
N GLY A 137 7.86 15.32 -5.53
CA GLY A 137 8.12 15.66 -6.94
C GLY A 137 8.53 14.46 -7.80
N ARG A 138 8.55 13.24 -7.25
CA ARG A 138 8.97 12.02 -7.96
C ARG A 138 7.78 11.44 -8.73
N THR A 139 8.03 11.04 -9.97
CA THR A 139 7.07 10.19 -10.71
C THR A 139 7.07 8.81 -10.07
N ILE A 140 5.88 8.28 -9.76
CA ILE A 140 5.71 6.92 -9.24
C ILE A 140 4.91 6.13 -10.28
N VAL A 141 5.42 4.96 -10.67
CA VAL A 141 4.76 4.02 -11.56
C VAL A 141 4.44 2.76 -10.76
N LEU A 142 3.16 2.51 -10.51
CA LEU A 142 2.69 1.31 -9.83
C LEU A 142 1.97 0.42 -10.83
N ARG A 143 2.44 -0.81 -11.03
CA ARG A 143 1.70 -1.83 -11.77
C ARG A 143 1.05 -2.80 -10.80
N ASP A 144 -0.27 -2.86 -10.83
CA ASP A 144 -1.05 -3.83 -10.08
C ASP A 144 -1.53 -4.99 -10.97
N SER A 145 -2.45 -5.82 -10.47
CA SER A 145 -3.00 -6.94 -11.24
C SER A 145 -3.79 -6.53 -12.48
N ASN A 146 -4.24 -5.27 -12.55
CA ASN A 146 -5.18 -4.80 -13.55
C ASN A 146 -4.55 -3.85 -14.57
N ARG A 147 -3.68 -2.93 -14.13
CA ARG A 147 -3.14 -1.84 -14.96
C ARG A 147 -1.88 -1.20 -14.38
N PHE A 148 -1.35 -0.25 -15.14
CA PHE A 148 -0.35 0.70 -14.69
C PHE A 148 -1.01 1.99 -14.20
N HIS A 149 -0.53 2.49 -13.07
CA HIS A 149 -0.88 3.77 -12.48
C HIS A 149 0.36 4.67 -12.53
N HIS A 150 0.25 5.80 -13.21
CA HIS A 150 1.32 6.80 -13.27
C HIS A 150 0.92 7.98 -12.40
N PHE A 151 1.61 8.15 -11.28
CA PHE A 151 1.39 9.23 -10.33
C PHE A 151 2.38 10.36 -10.58
N VAL A 152 1.86 11.53 -10.93
CA VAL A 152 2.67 12.73 -11.20
C VAL A 152 1.95 13.94 -10.60
N GLY A 153 2.64 14.67 -9.71
CA GLY A 153 2.16 15.94 -9.18
C GLY A 153 0.79 15.87 -8.48
N GLY A 154 0.46 14.75 -7.84
CA GLY A 154 -0.83 14.58 -7.16
C GLY A 154 -1.95 13.98 -8.00
N LYS A 155 -1.69 13.61 -9.26
CA LYS A 155 -2.68 13.00 -10.17
C LYS A 155 -2.25 11.60 -10.57
N CYS A 156 -3.22 10.75 -10.88
CA CYS A 156 -2.97 9.44 -11.46
C CYS A 156 -3.53 9.36 -12.89
N SER A 157 -2.83 8.67 -13.79
CA SER A 157 -3.29 8.38 -15.15
C SER A 157 -4.60 7.60 -15.25
N CYS A 158 -5.02 6.90 -14.19
CA CYS A 158 -6.27 6.13 -14.19
C CYS A 158 -7.53 6.97 -13.92
N ASN A 159 -7.39 8.28 -13.68
CA ASN A 159 -8.47 9.21 -13.35
C ASN A 159 -9.37 8.70 -12.21
N ASP A 160 -8.75 8.15 -11.17
CA ASP A 160 -9.44 7.60 -9.99
C ASP A 160 -10.36 6.40 -10.29
N HIS A 161 -10.10 5.67 -11.37
CA HIS A 161 -10.69 4.36 -11.66
C HIS A 161 -9.74 3.20 -11.27
N TRP A 162 -9.19 3.26 -10.05
CA TRP A 162 -8.25 2.28 -9.51
C TRP A 162 -8.89 0.91 -9.34
#